data_AF-A0A837IR16-F1
#
_entry.id   AF-A0A837IR16-F1
#
_cell.length_a   1.000
_cell.length_b   1.000
_cell.length_c   1.000
_cell.angle_alpha   90.00
_cell.angle_beta   90.00
_cell.angle_gamma   90.00
#
_symmetry.space_group_name_H-M   'P 1'
#
loop_
_entity.id
_entity.type
_entity.pdbx_description
1 polymer ?
#
loop_
_entity_poly.entity_id
_entity_poly.type
_entity_poly.pdbx_seq_one_letter_code
_entity_poly.pdbx_strand_id
1 'polypeptide(L)'
;MRSVSQKDNLGCGIACIAFILKRDYLEISSVLGRFKANNEGFNCKELSEILYKFGFVYSYKYLRPHLKRGIYKNGVIVFVKRSKKYPSGHYLVRWNNLWMDPWINFLQNKKISEAKSCFRRRLPGMPIYGIFPSTERLV
;
A
#
# COMPACT_ATOMS: atom_id res chain seq x y z
N MET A 1 -6.24 -7.89 -13.00
CA MET A 1 -5.02 -7.80 -12.14
C MET A 1 -5.30 -8.57 -10.87
N ARG A 2 -4.38 -9.44 -10.43
CA ARG A 2 -4.56 -10.25 -9.20
C ARG A 2 -4.15 -9.42 -7.98
N SER A 3 -4.82 -9.61 -6.84
CA SER A 3 -4.40 -8.99 -5.58
C SER A 3 -3.08 -9.59 -5.08
N VAL A 4 -2.32 -8.83 -4.29
CA VAL A 4 -1.01 -9.26 -3.78
C VAL A 4 -1.05 -9.34 -2.26
N SER A 5 -0.86 -10.54 -1.70
CA SER A 5 -0.77 -10.74 -0.26
C SER A 5 0.58 -10.25 0.26
N GLN A 6 0.59 -9.54 1.39
CA GLN A 6 1.85 -9.27 2.07
C GLN A 6 2.43 -10.56 2.66
N LYS A 7 3.77 -10.66 2.72
CA LYS A 7 4.49 -11.84 3.25
C LYS A 7 5.33 -11.53 4.49
N ASP A 8 5.44 -10.26 4.88
CA ASP A 8 6.14 -9.79 6.07
C ASP A 8 5.17 -9.00 6.97
N ASN A 9 5.39 -8.96 8.30
CA ASN A 9 4.41 -8.42 9.26
C ASN A 9 3.96 -6.98 8.98
N LEU A 10 4.86 -6.14 8.47
CA LEU A 10 4.62 -4.73 8.13
C LEU A 10 4.82 -4.48 6.62
N GLY A 11 4.66 -5.53 5.81
CA GLY A 11 4.86 -5.54 4.37
C GLY A 11 3.70 -5.00 3.51
N CYS A 12 2.65 -4.42 4.10
CA CYS A 12 1.50 -3.92 3.35
C CYS A 12 1.88 -2.88 2.28
N GLY A 13 2.91 -2.06 2.55
CA GLY A 13 3.48 -1.13 1.55
C GLY A 13 4.09 -1.86 0.35
N ILE A 14 4.93 -2.87 0.59
CA ILE A 14 5.55 -3.71 -0.46
C ILE A 14 4.48 -4.34 -1.35
N ALA A 15 3.42 -4.90 -0.76
CA ALA A 15 2.34 -5.50 -1.53
C ALA A 15 1.62 -4.49 -2.43
N CYS A 16 1.42 -3.25 -1.96
CA CYS A 16 0.86 -2.18 -2.79
C CYS A 16 1.79 -1.81 -3.94
N ILE A 17 3.10 -1.70 -3.70
CA ILE A 17 4.11 -1.44 -4.75
C ILE A 17 4.14 -2.58 -5.77
N ALA A 18 4.23 -3.83 -5.32
CA ALA A 18 4.23 -5.01 -6.18
C ALA A 18 2.97 -5.08 -7.07
N PHE A 19 1.81 -4.72 -6.53
CA PHE A 19 0.56 -4.62 -7.30
C PHE A 19 0.64 -3.54 -8.38
N ILE A 20 1.10 -2.33 -8.06
CA ILE A 20 1.26 -1.22 -9.02
C ILE A 20 2.22 -1.59 -10.14
N LEU A 21 3.38 -2.15 -9.79
CA LEU A 21 4.44 -2.49 -10.72
C LEU A 21 4.17 -3.79 -11.48
N LYS A 22 3.12 -4.54 -11.12
CA LYS A 22 2.82 -5.89 -11.63
C LYS A 22 4.02 -6.85 -11.46
N ARG A 23 4.67 -6.79 -10.31
CA ARG A 23 5.85 -7.61 -9.95
C ARG A 23 5.53 -8.57 -8.81
N ASP A 24 6.39 -9.56 -8.58
CA ASP A 24 6.24 -10.43 -7.42
C ASP A 24 6.57 -9.66 -6.13
N TYR A 25 5.89 -10.03 -5.03
CA TYR A 25 6.14 -9.43 -3.72
C TYR A 25 7.61 -9.59 -3.28
N LEU A 26 8.21 -10.77 -3.50
CA LEU A 26 9.56 -11.08 -3.06
C LEU A 26 10.62 -10.30 -3.87
N GLU A 27 10.34 -10.03 -5.14
CA GLU A 27 11.17 -9.15 -5.99
C GLU A 27 11.22 -7.73 -5.43
N ILE A 28 10.08 -7.17 -5.01
CA ILE A 28 10.06 -5.83 -4.41
C ILE A 28 10.66 -5.84 -3.00
N SER A 29 10.43 -6.91 -2.24
CA SER A 29 10.94 -7.06 -0.87
C SER A 29 12.47 -7.19 -0.82
N SER A 30 13.10 -7.80 -1.83
CA SER A 30 14.56 -7.87 -1.91
C SER A 30 15.21 -6.50 -2.12
N VAL A 31 14.52 -5.58 -2.82
CA VAL A 31 14.99 -4.20 -3.04
C VAL A 31 14.77 -3.32 -1.81
N LEU A 32 13.64 -3.48 -1.11
CA LEU A 32 13.27 -2.67 0.05
C LEU A 32 13.87 -3.15 1.39
N GLY A 33 14.21 -4.44 1.48
CA GLY A 33 14.79 -5.06 2.67
C GLY A 33 13.75 -5.74 3.57
N ARG A 34 13.88 -7.06 3.73
CA ARG A 34 12.98 -7.90 4.54
C ARG A 34 13.04 -7.63 6.03
N PHE A 35 14.19 -7.24 6.56
CA PHE A 35 14.34 -6.93 7.98
C PHE A 35 13.40 -5.78 8.38
N LYS A 36 13.44 -4.69 7.61
CA LYS A 36 12.57 -3.53 7.84
C LYS A 36 11.10 -3.86 7.64
N ALA A 37 10.77 -4.65 6.60
CA ALA A 37 9.42 -5.12 6.35
C ALA A 37 8.80 -5.94 7.49
N ASN A 38 9.62 -6.59 8.33
CA ASN A 38 9.14 -7.36 9.48
C ASN A 38 9.07 -6.55 10.78
N ASN A 39 9.91 -5.52 10.94
CA ASN A 39 10.09 -4.84 12.24
C ASN A 39 9.58 -3.39 12.28
N GLU A 40 9.65 -2.65 11.17
CA GLU A 40 9.34 -1.20 11.15
C GLU A 40 8.27 -0.81 10.12
N GLY A 41 8.24 -1.50 8.97
CA GLY A 41 7.46 -1.08 7.81
C GLY A 41 8.12 0.08 7.05
N PHE A 42 7.37 0.69 6.13
CA PHE A 42 7.88 1.76 5.26
C PHE A 42 6.98 2.99 5.29
N ASN A 43 7.60 4.16 5.31
CA ASN A 43 6.86 5.43 5.23
C ASN A 43 6.55 5.80 3.77
N CYS A 44 5.69 6.82 3.58
CA CYS A 44 5.25 7.21 2.23
C CYS A 44 6.39 7.73 1.34
N LYS A 45 7.43 8.35 1.92
CA LYS A 45 8.59 8.84 1.18
C LYS A 45 9.37 7.68 0.58
N GLU A 46 9.68 6.66 1.40
CA GLU A 46 10.39 5.46 0.95
C GLU A 46 9.62 4.72 -0.15
N LEU A 47 8.30 4.57 0.00
CA LEU A 47 7.46 3.94 -1.02
C LEU A 47 7.44 4.73 -2.34
N SER A 48 7.38 6.06 -2.27
CA SER A 48 7.51 6.94 -3.44
C SER A 48 8.88 6.83 -4.12
N GLU A 49 9.97 6.79 -3.35
CA GLU A 49 11.34 6.67 -3.87
C GLU A 49 11.55 5.33 -4.57
N ILE A 50 10.96 4.24 -4.05
CA ILE A 50 11.00 2.95 -4.75
C ILE A 50 10.24 3.00 -6.06
N LEU A 51 9.00 3.54 -6.08
CA LEU A 51 8.26 3.70 -7.33
C LEU A 51 9.08 4.47 -8.37
N TYR A 52 9.78 5.52 -7.93
CA TYR A 52 10.66 6.30 -8.79
C TYR A 52 11.81 5.47 -9.37
N LYS A 53 12.46 4.62 -8.57
CA LYS A 53 13.51 3.69 -9.06
C LYS A 53 13.01 2.74 -10.16
N PHE A 54 11.71 2.44 -10.18
CA PHE A 54 11.07 1.63 -11.22
C PHE A 54 10.45 2.46 -12.36
N GLY A 55 10.74 3.77 -12.44
CA GLY A 55 10.27 4.65 -13.51
C GLY A 55 8.86 5.24 -13.28
N PHE A 56 8.31 5.12 -12.06
CA PHE A 56 6.98 5.62 -11.72
C PHE A 56 7.07 6.86 -10.84
N VAL A 57 6.61 8.00 -11.34
CA VAL A 57 6.60 9.26 -10.57
C VAL A 57 5.38 9.30 -9.65
N TYR A 58 5.61 9.34 -8.35
CA TYR A 58 4.56 9.42 -7.34
C TYR A 58 4.89 10.48 -6.30
N SER A 59 3.86 11.23 -5.87
CA SER A 59 3.97 12.20 -4.78
C SER A 59 3.10 11.76 -3.60
N TYR A 60 3.57 11.97 -2.37
CA TYR A 60 2.76 11.70 -1.18
C TYR A 60 2.28 12.98 -0.53
N LYS A 61 1.06 12.96 0.02
CA LYS A 61 0.43 14.12 0.68
C LYS A 61 -0.36 13.68 1.91
N TYR A 62 -0.33 14.51 2.95
CA TYR A 62 -1.27 14.38 4.07
C TYR A 62 -2.69 14.76 3.60
N LEU A 63 -3.69 13.95 3.95
CA LEU A 63 -5.05 14.08 3.44
C LEU A 63 -5.85 15.15 4.18
N ARG A 64 -5.78 16.38 3.65
CA ARG A 64 -6.72 17.46 4.00
C ARG A 64 -8.10 17.20 3.37
N PRO A 65 -9.19 17.78 3.89
CA PRO A 65 -10.55 17.55 3.38
C PRO A 65 -10.70 17.68 1.85
N HIS A 66 -10.08 18.71 1.25
CA HIS A 66 -10.13 18.94 -0.20
C HIS A 66 -9.39 17.87 -1.03
N LEU A 67 -8.42 17.15 -0.44
CA LEU A 67 -7.68 16.08 -1.14
C LEU A 67 -8.37 14.72 -1.05
N LYS A 68 -9.39 14.56 -0.19
CA LYS A 68 -10.05 13.26 0.06
C LYS A 68 -10.69 12.66 -1.19
N ARG A 69 -11.19 13.48 -2.13
CA ARG A 69 -11.74 12.95 -3.40
C ARG A 69 -10.67 12.32 -4.29
N GLY A 70 -9.44 12.82 -4.21
CA GLY A 70 -8.33 12.33 -5.02
C GLY A 70 -7.96 10.87 -4.75
N ILE A 71 -8.23 10.34 -3.55
CA ILE A 71 -7.82 8.98 -3.17
C ILE A 71 -8.56 7.89 -3.94
N TYR A 72 -9.68 8.23 -4.58
CA TYR A 72 -10.48 7.27 -5.32
C TYR A 72 -10.01 7.07 -6.76
N LYS A 73 -8.95 7.76 -7.19
CA LYS A 73 -8.31 7.54 -8.49
C LYS A 73 -7.53 6.21 -8.50
N ASN A 74 -7.53 5.50 -9.62
CA ASN A 74 -6.75 4.29 -9.77
C ASN A 74 -5.26 4.57 -9.58
N GLY A 75 -4.56 3.59 -8.99
CA GLY A 75 -3.12 3.68 -8.71
C GLY A 75 -2.78 4.40 -7.41
N VAL A 76 -3.72 5.08 -6.76
CA VAL A 76 -3.45 5.75 -5.48
C VAL A 76 -3.27 4.72 -4.37
N ILE A 77 -2.19 4.86 -3.61
CA ILE A 77 -1.96 4.11 -2.38
C ILE A 77 -2.36 5.01 -1.21
N VAL A 78 -3.07 4.48 -0.22
CA VAL A 78 -3.41 5.22 1.00
C VAL A 78 -2.83 4.55 2.22
N PHE A 79 -2.43 5.36 3.20
CA PHE A 79 -2.12 4.90 4.54
C PHE A 79 -3.30 5.17 5.47
N VAL A 80 -3.87 4.10 6.00
CA VAL A 80 -4.89 4.14 7.05
C VAL A 80 -4.22 4.34 8.40
N LYS A 81 -4.72 5.31 9.18
CA LYS A 81 -4.18 5.66 10.49
C LYS A 81 -4.16 4.47 11.45
N ARG A 82 -3.15 4.44 12.32
CA ARG A 82 -3.09 3.58 13.49
C ARG A 82 -4.39 3.62 14.29
N SER A 83 -4.89 2.46 14.68
CA SER A 83 -6.13 2.30 15.44
C SER A 83 -6.10 0.99 16.22
N LYS A 84 -7.09 0.75 17.10
CA LYS A 84 -7.24 -0.55 17.78
C LYS A 84 -7.33 -1.73 16.79
N LYS A 85 -7.91 -1.51 15.61
CA LYS A 85 -8.04 -2.50 14.53
C LYS A 85 -6.73 -2.72 13.78
N TYR A 86 -5.97 -1.65 13.55
CA TYR A 86 -4.70 -1.68 12.81
C TYR A 86 -3.64 -0.93 13.62
N PRO A 87 -2.96 -1.59 14.58
CA PRO A 87 -2.05 -0.91 15.51
C PRO A 87 -0.89 -0.18 14.82
N SER A 88 -0.38 -0.75 13.73
CA SER A 88 0.72 -0.17 12.94
C SER A 88 0.23 0.74 11.79
N GLY A 89 -1.09 0.88 11.62
CA GLY A 89 -1.69 1.42 10.41
C GLY A 89 -1.72 0.38 9.29
N HIS A 90 -2.19 0.75 8.11
CA HIS A 90 -2.32 -0.20 6.99
C HIS A 90 -2.30 0.49 5.63
N TYR A 91 -1.54 -0.03 4.68
CA TYR A 91 -1.56 0.46 3.31
C TYR A 91 -2.56 -0.31 2.45
N LEU A 92 -3.29 0.41 1.60
CA LEU A 92 -4.16 -0.17 0.57
C LEU A 92 -3.96 0.59 -0.75
N VAL A 93 -4.18 -0.07 -1.87
CA VAL A 93 -4.09 0.55 -3.20
C VAL A 93 -5.44 0.53 -3.93
N ARG A 94 -5.76 1.63 -4.60
CA ARG A 94 -7.01 1.83 -5.32
C ARG A 94 -6.93 1.27 -6.73
N TRP A 95 -7.87 0.40 -7.11
CA TRP A 95 -7.96 -0.14 -8.46
C TRP A 95 -9.40 -0.52 -8.83
N ASN A 96 -9.87 -0.13 -10.01
CA ASN A 96 -11.18 -0.50 -10.59
C ASN A 96 -12.34 -0.43 -9.59
N ASN A 97 -12.60 0.75 -9.03
CA ASN A 97 -13.67 0.93 -8.02
C ASN A 97 -13.58 0.12 -6.71
N LEU A 98 -12.46 -0.56 -6.47
CA LEU A 98 -12.14 -1.27 -5.23
C LEU A 98 -10.79 -0.84 -4.62
N TRP A 99 -10.56 -1.29 -3.40
CA TRP A 99 -9.30 -1.21 -2.66
C TRP A 99 -8.70 -2.60 -2.56
N MET A 100 -7.51 -2.79 -3.12
CA MET A 100 -6.74 -4.00 -2.84
C MET A 100 -6.18 -3.88 -1.42
N ASP A 101 -6.60 -4.81 -0.57
CA ASP A 101 -6.14 -4.97 0.80
C ASP A 101 -5.11 -6.11 0.83
N PRO A 102 -3.84 -5.82 1.19
CA PRO A 102 -2.78 -6.83 1.27
C PRO A 102 -2.99 -7.92 2.33
N TRP A 103 -3.86 -7.67 3.32
CA TRP A 103 -4.14 -8.58 4.42
C TRP A 103 -5.61 -8.45 4.86
N ILE A 104 -6.51 -8.86 3.98
CA ILE A 104 -7.96 -8.66 4.16
C ILE A 104 -8.50 -9.38 5.40
N ASN A 105 -7.88 -10.50 5.77
CA ASN A 105 -8.24 -11.35 6.91
C ASN A 105 -7.48 -11.02 8.21
N PHE A 106 -6.77 -9.87 8.28
CA PHE A 106 -5.96 -9.50 9.45
C PHE A 106 -6.74 -9.49 10.78
N LEU A 107 -7.99 -9.00 10.75
CA LEU A 107 -8.81 -8.90 11.97
C LEU A 107 -9.28 -10.26 12.49
N GLN A 108 -9.32 -11.26 11.62
CA GLN A 108 -9.67 -12.65 11.96
C GLN A 108 -8.41 -13.44 12.32
N ASN A 109 -7.30 -13.19 11.64
CA ASN A 109 -6.05 -13.92 11.80
C ASN A 109 -4.84 -13.02 11.58
N LYS A 110 -4.02 -12.90 12.62
CA LYS A 110 -2.80 -12.08 12.66
C LYS A 110 -1.53 -12.88 12.33
N LYS A 111 -1.63 -14.14 11.92
CA LYS A 111 -0.49 -14.94 11.44
C LYS A 111 -0.14 -14.58 10.01
N ILE A 112 1.04 -14.00 9.81
CA ILE A 112 1.50 -13.54 8.49
C ILE A 112 1.59 -14.67 7.45
N SER A 113 1.94 -15.89 7.88
CA SER A 113 1.98 -17.07 7.01
C SER A 113 0.60 -17.43 6.40
N GLU A 114 -0.49 -16.94 6.99
CA GLU A 114 -1.86 -17.19 6.58
C GLU A 114 -2.54 -15.91 6.02
N ALA A 115 -1.76 -14.87 5.72
CA ALA A 115 -2.25 -13.62 5.18
C ALA A 115 -2.83 -13.80 3.76
N LYS A 116 -4.04 -13.28 3.56
CA LYS A 116 -4.75 -13.28 2.29
C LYS A 116 -4.99 -11.84 1.84
N SER A 117 -4.69 -11.54 0.59
CA SER A 117 -5.15 -10.33 -0.07
C SER A 117 -6.48 -10.54 -0.77
N CYS A 118 -7.25 -9.46 -0.89
CA CYS A 118 -8.43 -9.41 -1.75
C CYS A 118 -8.83 -7.95 -1.97
N PHE A 119 -9.86 -7.73 -2.78
CA PHE A 119 -10.43 -6.42 -3.03
C PHE A 119 -11.62 -6.15 -2.11
N ARG A 120 -11.70 -4.93 -1.57
CA ARG A 120 -12.83 -4.44 -0.77
C ARG A 120 -13.38 -3.13 -1.32
N ARG A 121 -14.69 -2.94 -1.19
CA ARG A 121 -15.39 -1.74 -1.70
C ARG A 121 -15.11 -0.49 -0.87
N ARG A 122 -14.87 -0.65 0.43
CA ARG A 122 -14.70 0.45 1.39
C ARG A 122 -13.35 0.34 2.10
N LEU A 123 -12.78 1.49 2.46
CA LEU A 123 -11.59 1.54 3.31
C LEU A 123 -11.93 1.03 4.72
N PRO A 124 -11.06 0.25 5.35
CA PRO A 124 -11.32 -0.32 6.67
C PRO A 124 -11.01 0.64 7.84
N GLY A 125 -10.54 1.84 7.54
CA GLY A 125 -10.27 2.89 8.51
C GLY A 125 -10.05 4.24 7.86
N MET A 126 -9.68 5.23 8.67
CA MET A 126 -9.48 6.60 8.21
C MET A 126 -8.13 6.75 7.48
N PRO A 127 -8.11 7.08 6.18
CA PRO A 127 -6.88 7.38 5.48
C PRO A 127 -6.34 8.74 5.93
N ILE A 128 -5.03 8.82 6.17
CA ILE A 128 -4.35 10.06 6.59
C ILE A 128 -3.26 10.52 5.63
N TYR A 129 -2.72 9.61 4.83
CA TYR A 129 -1.83 9.92 3.71
C TYR A 129 -2.33 9.25 2.44
N GLY A 130 -2.06 9.91 1.31
CA GLY A 130 -2.18 9.31 -0.02
C GLY A 130 -0.86 9.45 -0.77
N ILE A 131 -0.50 8.44 -1.54
CA ILE A 131 0.59 8.40 -2.50
C ILE A 131 -0.05 8.36 -3.88
N PHE A 132 0.11 9.43 -4.63
CA PHE A 132 -0.61 9.72 -5.86
C PHE A 132 0.32 9.58 -7.06
N PRO A 133 -0.10 8.89 -8.13
CA PRO A 133 0.64 8.92 -9.39
C PRO A 133 0.69 10.35 -9.92
N SER A 134 1.86 10.80 -10.34
CA SER A 134 1.99 12.01 -11.13
C SER A 134 1.46 11.76 -12.55
N THR A 135 0.96 12.81 -13.20
CA THR A 135 0.62 12.77 -14.63
C THR A 135 1.85 12.81 -15.53
N GLU A 136 3.01 13.14 -14.98
CA GLU A 136 4.28 13.16 -15.69
C GLU A 136 4.84 11.74 -15.79
N ARG A 137 4.99 11.24 -17.01
CA ARG A 137 5.86 10.08 -17.29
C ARG A 137 7.27 10.60 -17.47
N LEU A 138 8.25 9.90 -16.90
CA LEU A 138 9.66 10.13 -17.26
C LEU A 138 9.80 9.77 -18.74
N VAL A 139 10.23 10.76 -19.53
CA VAL A 139 10.52 10.63 -20.97
C VAL A 139 11.80 9.84 -21.15
#